data_AF-A0A7K7A1I7-F1
#
_entry.id   AF-A0A7K7A1I7-F1
#
_cell.length_a   1.000
_cell.length_b   1.000
_cell.length_c   1.000
_cell.angle_alpha   90.00
_cell.angle_beta   90.00
_cell.angle_gamma   90.00
#
_symmetry.space_group_name_H-M   'P 1'
#
loop_
_entity.id
_entity.type
_entity.pdbx_description
1 polymer ?
#
loop_
_entity_poly.entity_id
_entity_poly.type
_entity_poly.pdbx_seq_one_letter_code
_entity_poly.pdbx_strand_id
1 'polypeptide(L)'
;PSSLPRNITGLDLSFNSLVMPSHGTLLMHFPSLLSLNLSSNALLTLYPAVFSNLRALRLLDVSSCSISYLHSEAFKGLVNLHTLLLGNNSLRELEISLFLPLEAVFHVDLQNNALISMDTVVLRQMETIPQVHLEGNPWVCDCSTSPLQQWLRNRKGERTGMGNRHQGHFGTHVALTCTALTRDVLMCFSCTAATAPAGKGGRSWPYLVGFLVAAITISILVVVAAKCKLFHKNFASYRHRPLPDTSSIGGSHMEESTSWDRDTSGRGGSESLPMPNAGLHTEDDDGFIEDNYIQPSEQLQEE
;
A
#
# COMPACT_ATOMS: atom_id res chain seq x y z
N PRO A 1 -7.19 -36.34 13.70
CA PRO A 1 -7.19 -37.05 15.00
C PRO A 1 -8.62 -37.26 15.57
N SER A 2 -9.53 -37.88 14.80
CA SER A 2 -10.93 -38.13 15.22
C SER A 2 -11.07 -39.26 16.26
N SER A 3 -10.04 -40.07 16.44
CA SER A 3 -9.97 -41.18 17.41
C SER A 3 -9.50 -40.78 18.81
N LEU A 4 -9.08 -39.53 19.03
CA LEU A 4 -8.63 -39.08 20.35
C LEU A 4 -9.82 -38.84 21.29
N PRO A 5 -9.68 -39.09 22.60
CA PRO A 5 -10.75 -38.85 23.56
C PRO A 5 -11.02 -37.35 23.75
N ARG A 6 -12.29 -36.97 23.94
CA ARG A 6 -12.72 -35.55 23.96
C ARG A 6 -12.21 -34.74 25.15
N ASN A 7 -11.76 -35.41 26.21
CA ASN A 7 -11.31 -34.82 27.47
C ASN A 7 -9.78 -34.60 27.55
N ILE A 8 -9.04 -34.70 26.43
CA ILE A 8 -7.63 -34.33 26.40
C ILE A 8 -7.43 -32.86 26.81
N THR A 9 -6.42 -32.63 27.65
CA THR A 9 -6.06 -31.29 28.17
C THR A 9 -4.78 -30.75 27.53
N GLY A 10 -3.94 -31.62 26.97
CA GLY A 10 -2.76 -31.24 26.18
C GLY A 10 -2.79 -31.98 24.84
N LEU A 11 -2.45 -31.28 23.77
CA LEU A 11 -2.29 -31.87 22.44
C LEU A 11 -1.08 -31.25 21.74
N ASP A 12 -0.12 -32.11 21.40
CA ASP A 12 1.03 -31.74 20.59
C ASP A 12 0.84 -32.24 19.15
N LEU A 13 0.95 -31.31 18.21
CA LEU A 13 0.88 -31.52 16.76
C LEU A 13 2.05 -30.80 16.06
N SER A 14 3.11 -30.45 16.80
CA SER A 14 4.28 -29.77 16.24
C SER A 14 5.05 -30.64 15.25
N PHE A 15 5.90 -30.02 14.43
CA PHE A 15 6.74 -30.70 13.42
C PHE A 15 5.94 -31.59 12.44
N ASN A 16 4.76 -31.12 12.03
CA ASN A 16 3.91 -31.77 11.04
C ASN A 16 3.76 -30.88 9.79
N SER A 17 3.01 -31.37 8.80
CA SER A 17 2.64 -30.60 7.60
C SER A 17 1.16 -30.20 7.65
N LEU A 18 0.69 -29.73 8.80
CA LEU A 18 -0.68 -29.25 8.94
C LEU A 18 -0.90 -27.95 8.17
N VAL A 19 -2.10 -27.81 7.61
CA VAL A 19 -2.61 -26.61 6.97
C VAL A 19 -3.82 -26.14 7.78
N MET A 20 -3.91 -24.83 8.05
CA MET A 20 -5.07 -24.28 8.76
C MET A 20 -6.34 -24.39 7.91
N PRO A 21 -7.49 -24.76 8.50
CA PRO A 21 -8.76 -24.72 7.78
C PRO A 21 -9.12 -23.25 7.45
N SER A 22 -9.47 -22.97 6.19
CA SER A 22 -9.89 -21.63 5.76
C SER A 22 -11.27 -21.22 6.27
N HIS A 23 -12.08 -22.19 6.68
CA HIS A 23 -13.42 -22.00 7.22
C HIS A 23 -13.67 -22.94 8.40
N GLY A 24 -14.49 -22.50 9.35
CA GLY A 24 -14.85 -23.28 10.54
C GLY A 24 -13.80 -23.23 11.65
N THR A 25 -13.97 -24.09 12.66
CA THR A 25 -13.18 -24.05 13.89
C THR A 25 -12.31 -25.29 14.03
N LEU A 26 -11.01 -25.08 14.24
CA LEU A 26 -10.04 -26.12 14.50
C LEU A 26 -10.38 -26.85 15.82
N LEU A 27 -10.20 -28.18 15.83
CA LEU A 27 -10.31 -29.02 17.04
C LEU A 27 -11.66 -28.87 17.79
N MET A 28 -12.76 -28.63 17.06
CA MET A 28 -14.15 -28.52 17.57
C MET A 28 -14.59 -29.64 18.54
N HIS A 29 -13.96 -30.81 18.50
CA HIS A 29 -14.26 -31.96 19.36
C HIS A 29 -13.54 -31.95 20.73
N PHE A 30 -12.65 -31.00 20.97
CA PHE A 30 -11.75 -30.96 22.14
C PHE A 30 -11.85 -29.65 22.95
N PRO A 31 -13.04 -29.30 23.48
CA PRO A 31 -13.25 -28.04 24.21
C PRO A 31 -12.48 -27.96 25.54
N SER A 32 -12.00 -29.09 26.07
CA SER A 32 -11.25 -29.19 27.33
C SER A 32 -9.74 -28.98 27.20
N LEU A 33 -9.22 -28.67 26.00
CA LEU A 33 -7.79 -28.40 25.80
C LEU A 33 -7.34 -27.17 26.59
N LEU A 34 -6.27 -27.35 27.35
CA LEU A 34 -5.55 -26.34 28.12
C LEU A 34 -4.23 -25.94 27.44
N SER A 35 -3.61 -26.86 26.69
CA SER A 35 -2.36 -26.64 25.95
C SER A 35 -2.46 -27.23 24.54
N LEU A 36 -2.08 -26.43 23.54
CA LEU A 36 -2.05 -26.81 22.14
C LEU A 36 -0.73 -26.35 21.52
N ASN A 37 0.09 -27.31 21.08
CA ASN A 37 1.32 -27.04 20.34
C ASN A 37 1.10 -27.34 18.85
N LEU A 38 1.20 -26.31 18.02
CA LEU A 38 1.13 -26.36 16.56
C LEU A 38 2.45 -25.89 15.91
N SER A 39 3.51 -25.66 16.71
CA SER A 39 4.78 -25.10 16.22
C SER A 39 5.40 -25.92 15.08
N SER A 40 6.22 -25.27 14.25
CA SER A 40 6.90 -25.93 13.13
C SER A 40 5.94 -26.65 12.15
N ASN A 41 4.79 -26.02 11.86
CA ASN A 41 3.85 -26.40 10.80
C ASN A 41 3.72 -25.29 9.76
N ALA A 42 3.44 -25.60 8.49
CA ALA A 42 3.31 -24.61 7.42
C ALA A 42 1.93 -23.92 7.43
N LEU A 43 1.62 -23.13 8.46
CA LEU A 43 0.29 -22.56 8.66
C LEU A 43 0.01 -21.34 7.77
N LEU A 44 1.02 -20.48 7.54
CA LEU A 44 1.01 -19.24 6.71
C LEU A 44 0.02 -18.12 7.13
N THR A 45 -1.25 -18.47 7.36
CA THR A 45 -2.36 -17.56 7.67
C THR A 45 -3.21 -18.14 8.78
N LEU A 46 -3.53 -17.34 9.81
CA LEU A 46 -4.55 -17.70 10.79
C LEU A 46 -5.88 -17.01 10.48
N TYR A 47 -6.88 -17.82 10.15
CA TYR A 47 -8.22 -17.40 9.73
C TYR A 47 -9.11 -16.96 10.91
N PRO A 48 -10.19 -16.17 10.66
CA PRO A 48 -11.13 -15.73 11.69
C PRO A 48 -11.66 -16.85 12.58
N ALA A 49 -11.68 -16.60 13.89
CA ALA A 49 -12.30 -17.47 14.89
C ALA A 49 -11.85 -18.95 14.85
N VAL A 50 -10.68 -19.24 14.26
CA VAL A 50 -10.24 -20.63 14.01
C VAL A 50 -10.01 -21.42 15.30
N PHE A 51 -9.73 -20.76 16.43
CA PHE A 51 -9.61 -21.38 17.75
C PHE A 51 -10.83 -21.16 18.69
N SER A 52 -11.94 -20.61 18.19
CA SER A 52 -13.05 -20.10 19.02
C SER A 52 -13.77 -21.10 19.94
N ASN A 53 -13.62 -22.40 19.69
CA ASN A 53 -14.13 -23.46 20.55
C ASN A 53 -13.18 -23.82 21.71
N LEU A 54 -11.91 -23.41 21.64
CA LEU A 54 -10.87 -23.74 22.61
C LEU A 54 -10.87 -22.77 23.80
N ARG A 55 -12.05 -22.53 24.38
CA ARG A 55 -12.25 -21.52 25.44
C ARG A 55 -11.49 -21.81 26.74
N ALA A 56 -11.12 -23.07 26.98
CA ALA A 56 -10.33 -23.49 28.14
C ALA A 56 -8.80 -23.34 27.92
N LEU A 57 -8.36 -23.02 26.70
CA LEU A 57 -6.96 -23.02 26.31
C LEU A 57 -6.18 -21.95 27.08
N ARG A 58 -5.04 -22.34 27.64
CA ARG A 58 -4.13 -21.49 28.40
C ARG A 58 -2.80 -21.28 27.68
N LEU A 59 -2.34 -22.25 26.91
CA LEU A 59 -1.13 -22.17 26.09
C LEU A 59 -1.45 -22.50 24.63
N LEU A 60 -1.09 -21.58 23.74
CA LEU A 60 -1.08 -21.78 22.29
C LEU A 60 0.32 -21.51 21.76
N ASP A 61 0.95 -22.53 21.19
CA ASP A 61 2.20 -22.38 20.46
C ASP A 61 1.95 -22.52 18.96
N VAL A 62 2.22 -21.45 18.23
CA VAL A 62 2.19 -21.34 16.76
C VAL A 62 3.50 -20.72 16.25
N SER A 63 4.60 -20.96 16.99
CA SER A 63 5.94 -20.49 16.64
C SER A 63 6.54 -21.28 15.47
N SER A 64 7.44 -20.64 14.73
CA SER A 64 8.15 -21.26 13.58
C SER A 64 7.19 -21.79 12.49
N CYS A 65 6.03 -21.16 12.31
CA CYS A 65 4.97 -21.61 11.40
C CYS A 65 4.88 -20.83 10.07
N SER A 66 5.89 -19.99 9.79
CA SER A 66 5.97 -19.10 8.63
C SER A 66 4.76 -18.17 8.46
N ILE A 67 4.07 -17.84 9.55
CA ILE A 67 2.84 -17.05 9.52
C ILE A 67 3.16 -15.63 9.06
N SER A 68 2.57 -15.20 7.95
CA SER A 68 2.69 -13.83 7.42
C SER A 68 1.46 -12.97 7.65
N TYR A 69 0.29 -13.58 7.88
CA TYR A 69 -0.96 -12.85 8.14
C TYR A 69 -1.74 -13.43 9.32
N LEU A 70 -2.19 -12.53 10.20
CA LEU A 70 -3.07 -12.82 11.33
C LEU A 70 -4.31 -11.94 11.17
N HIS A 71 -5.48 -12.55 10.94
CA HIS A 71 -6.72 -11.79 10.94
C HIS A 71 -7.02 -11.29 12.37
N SER A 72 -7.57 -10.08 12.49
CA SER A 72 -8.07 -9.49 13.75
C SER A 72 -8.87 -10.43 14.66
N GLU A 73 -9.62 -11.38 14.11
CA GLU A 73 -10.44 -12.34 14.87
C GLU A 73 -9.80 -13.72 15.04
N ALA A 74 -8.54 -13.93 14.64
CA ALA A 74 -7.87 -15.24 14.70
C ALA A 74 -7.90 -15.86 16.11
N PHE A 75 -7.72 -15.04 17.14
CA PHE A 75 -7.72 -15.45 18.55
C PHE A 75 -9.06 -15.28 19.27
N LYS A 76 -10.14 -14.97 18.54
CA LYS A 76 -11.49 -14.81 19.10
C LYS A 76 -11.94 -16.09 19.80
N GLY A 77 -12.36 -15.95 21.06
CA GLY A 77 -12.80 -17.06 21.93
C GLY A 77 -11.72 -17.63 22.86
N LEU A 78 -10.45 -17.23 22.71
CA LEU A 78 -9.33 -17.64 23.57
C LEU A 78 -9.27 -16.85 24.90
N VAL A 79 -10.41 -16.69 25.57
CA VAL A 79 -10.58 -15.81 26.74
C VAL A 79 -9.72 -16.20 27.95
N ASN A 80 -9.36 -17.48 28.10
CA ASN A 80 -8.52 -17.99 29.18
C ASN A 80 -7.04 -18.15 28.79
N LEU A 81 -6.62 -17.67 27.62
CA LEU A 81 -5.25 -17.85 27.14
C LEU A 81 -4.27 -17.04 27.98
N HIS A 82 -3.30 -17.72 28.59
CA HIS A 82 -2.25 -17.10 29.41
C HIS A 82 -0.95 -16.91 28.61
N THR A 83 -0.64 -17.82 27.68
CA THR A 83 0.61 -17.86 26.93
C THR A 83 0.33 -18.03 25.44
N LEU A 84 0.81 -17.08 24.64
CA LEU A 84 0.73 -17.07 23.17
C LEU A 84 2.15 -16.99 22.60
N LEU A 85 2.58 -18.02 21.88
CA LEU A 85 3.91 -18.06 21.24
C LEU A 85 3.76 -17.90 19.73
N LEU A 86 4.21 -16.76 19.21
CA LEU A 86 4.23 -16.37 17.79
C LEU A 86 5.66 -16.12 17.28
N GLY A 87 6.69 -16.49 18.06
CA GLY A 87 8.09 -16.31 17.69
C GLY A 87 8.50 -17.04 16.40
N ASN A 88 9.55 -16.56 15.73
CA ASN A 88 10.09 -17.11 14.49
C ASN A 88 9.06 -17.22 13.34
N ASN A 89 8.18 -16.23 13.20
CA ASN A 89 7.23 -16.14 12.08
C ASN A 89 7.60 -14.97 11.14
N SER A 90 6.73 -14.64 10.19
CA SER A 90 6.95 -13.64 9.14
C SER A 90 6.05 -12.40 9.30
N LEU A 91 5.58 -12.12 10.52
CA LEU A 91 4.62 -11.05 10.80
C LEU A 91 5.26 -9.68 10.57
N ARG A 92 4.60 -8.82 9.78
CA ARG A 92 5.09 -7.46 9.45
C ARG A 92 4.37 -6.34 10.20
N GLU A 93 3.11 -6.60 10.55
CA GLU A 93 2.22 -5.70 11.27
C GLU A 93 1.28 -6.53 12.16
N LEU A 94 0.63 -5.88 13.12
CA LEU A 94 -0.36 -6.48 14.01
C LEU A 94 -1.63 -5.63 13.98
N GLU A 95 -2.77 -6.22 13.66
CA GLU A 95 -4.05 -5.50 13.64
C GLU A 95 -4.46 -5.05 15.06
N ILE A 96 -5.05 -3.86 15.15
CA ILE A 96 -5.44 -3.23 16.43
C ILE A 96 -6.37 -4.15 17.26
N SER A 97 -7.18 -4.99 16.65
CA SER A 97 -8.13 -5.83 17.38
C SER A 97 -7.55 -7.16 17.90
N LEU A 98 -6.32 -7.51 17.53
CA LEU A 98 -5.77 -8.87 17.67
C LEU A 98 -5.69 -9.36 19.13
N PHE A 99 -5.40 -8.47 20.08
CA PHE A 99 -5.25 -8.81 21.50
C PHE A 99 -6.50 -8.52 22.34
N LEU A 100 -7.53 -7.87 21.77
CA LEU A 100 -8.79 -7.57 22.47
C LEU A 100 -9.49 -8.80 23.10
N PRO A 101 -9.57 -9.99 22.46
CA PRO A 101 -10.25 -11.14 23.06
C PRO A 101 -9.41 -11.90 24.12
N LEU A 102 -8.18 -11.46 24.40
CA LEU A 102 -7.20 -12.17 25.23
C LEU A 102 -7.16 -11.64 26.67
N GLU A 103 -8.30 -11.67 27.36
CA GLU A 103 -8.50 -11.05 28.68
C GLU A 103 -7.54 -11.57 29.77
N ALA A 104 -7.11 -12.84 29.69
CA ALA A 104 -6.26 -13.50 30.68
C ALA A 104 -4.76 -13.55 30.30
N VAL A 105 -4.32 -12.87 29.22
CA VAL A 105 -2.98 -13.09 28.67
C VAL A 105 -1.87 -12.51 29.53
N PHE A 106 -0.91 -13.36 29.86
CA PHE A 106 0.23 -13.04 30.70
C PHE A 106 1.53 -12.92 29.90
N HIS A 107 1.70 -13.79 28.89
CA HIS A 107 2.90 -13.94 28.09
C HIS A 107 2.58 -13.93 26.58
N VAL A 108 3.20 -13.02 25.84
CA VAL A 108 3.16 -12.96 24.38
C VAL A 108 4.59 -12.93 23.84
N ASP A 109 4.96 -13.94 23.05
CA ASP A 109 6.23 -13.98 22.34
C ASP A 109 6.04 -13.63 20.86
N LEU A 110 6.65 -12.52 20.42
CA LEU A 110 6.69 -12.05 19.03
C LEU A 110 8.13 -11.95 18.51
N GLN A 111 9.10 -12.59 19.17
CA GLN A 111 10.51 -12.51 18.78
C GLN A 111 10.77 -13.02 17.35
N ASN A 112 11.83 -12.54 16.71
CA ASN A 112 12.29 -12.99 15.38
C ASN A 112 11.17 -13.00 14.32
N ASN A 113 10.37 -11.93 14.29
CA ASN A 113 9.40 -11.64 13.24
C ASN A 113 9.93 -10.52 12.33
N ALA A 114 9.10 -10.03 11.41
CA ALA A 114 9.42 -8.96 10.47
C ALA A 114 8.78 -7.61 10.85
N LEU A 115 8.47 -7.38 12.13
CA LEU A 115 7.80 -6.18 12.61
C LEU A 115 8.73 -4.96 12.52
N ILE A 116 8.26 -3.89 11.86
CA ILE A 116 9.05 -2.66 11.64
C ILE A 116 8.65 -1.51 12.59
N SER A 117 7.40 -1.48 13.03
CA SER A 117 6.82 -0.47 13.92
C SER A 117 5.60 -1.05 14.65
N MET A 118 5.10 -0.35 15.67
CA MET A 118 3.93 -0.74 16.45
C MET A 118 2.97 0.42 16.57
N ASP A 119 1.69 0.18 16.29
CA ASP A 119 0.65 1.18 16.50
C ASP A 119 0.43 1.50 17.98
N THR A 120 0.07 2.75 18.27
CA THR A 120 -0.14 3.25 19.63
C THR A 120 -1.28 2.55 20.37
N VAL A 121 -2.32 2.08 19.68
CA VAL A 121 -3.45 1.36 20.27
C VAL A 121 -3.03 -0.08 20.61
N VAL A 122 -2.24 -0.74 19.75
CA VAL A 122 -1.65 -2.05 20.05
C VAL A 122 -0.75 -1.98 21.28
N LEU A 123 0.10 -0.94 21.38
CA LEU A 123 0.96 -0.74 22.55
C LEU A 123 0.17 -0.56 23.86
N ARG A 124 -0.97 0.17 23.81
CA ARG A 124 -1.87 0.32 24.96
C ARG A 124 -2.55 -0.99 25.37
N GLN A 125 -2.88 -1.86 24.42
CA GLN A 125 -3.38 -3.20 24.75
C GLN A 125 -2.28 -4.08 25.36
N MET A 126 -1.06 -4.00 24.82
CA MET A 126 0.09 -4.73 25.36
C MET A 126 0.58 -4.20 26.71
N GLU A 127 0.15 -3.02 27.14
CA GLU A 127 0.52 -2.41 28.42
C GLU A 127 0.13 -3.29 29.62
N THR A 128 -1.03 -3.97 29.54
CA THR A 128 -1.52 -4.88 30.58
C THR A 128 -0.80 -6.23 30.65
N ILE A 129 -0.11 -6.64 29.56
CA ILE A 129 0.45 -8.00 29.39
C ILE A 129 1.84 -8.10 30.03
N PRO A 130 2.04 -8.74 31.21
CA PRO A 130 3.27 -8.58 32.00
C PRO A 130 4.58 -9.05 31.32
N GLN A 131 4.48 -10.02 30.41
CA GLN A 131 5.60 -10.51 29.61
C GLN A 131 5.29 -10.38 28.12
N VAL A 132 6.07 -9.53 27.44
CA VAL A 132 6.03 -9.39 25.98
C VAL A 132 7.46 -9.40 25.48
N HIS A 133 7.76 -10.26 24.51
CA HIS A 133 9.06 -10.36 23.83
C HIS A 133 8.95 -9.82 22.39
N LEU A 134 9.91 -8.98 21.99
CA LEU A 134 9.93 -8.21 20.74
C LEU A 134 11.32 -8.23 20.08
N GLU A 135 12.24 -9.03 20.62
CA GLU A 135 13.63 -9.16 20.18
C GLU A 135 13.71 -9.71 18.74
N GLY A 136 14.82 -9.47 18.04
CA GLY A 136 15.05 -10.01 16.69
C GLY A 136 14.14 -9.49 15.57
N ASN A 137 13.30 -8.48 15.83
CA ASN A 137 12.48 -7.79 14.82
C ASN A 137 13.24 -6.60 14.20
N PRO A 138 13.03 -6.29 12.91
CA PRO A 138 13.68 -5.20 12.17
C PRO A 138 13.07 -3.82 12.49
N TRP A 139 13.01 -3.46 13.77
CA TRP A 139 12.45 -2.18 14.23
C TRP A 139 13.15 -0.97 13.58
N VAL A 140 12.37 -0.07 13.01
CA VAL A 140 12.85 1.24 12.56
C VAL A 140 13.25 2.06 13.80
N CYS A 141 14.42 2.69 13.81
CA CYS A 141 14.88 3.56 14.90
C CYS A 141 14.80 5.04 14.50
N ASP A 142 13.59 5.55 14.20
CA ASP A 142 13.35 6.96 13.85
C ASP A 142 12.35 7.64 14.80
N CYS A 143 12.02 8.92 14.54
CA CYS A 143 11.08 9.68 15.36
C CYS A 143 9.65 9.13 15.37
N SER A 144 9.24 8.38 14.34
CA SER A 144 7.90 7.74 14.28
C SER A 144 7.74 6.65 15.35
N THR A 145 8.86 6.00 15.73
CA THR A 145 8.86 4.93 16.74
C THR A 145 8.93 5.41 18.19
N SER A 146 8.85 6.73 18.41
CA SER A 146 8.84 7.31 19.76
C SER A 146 7.81 6.71 20.73
N PRO A 147 6.58 6.26 20.34
CA PRO A 147 5.65 5.59 21.24
C PRO A 147 6.17 4.22 21.71
N LEU A 148 6.67 3.39 20.78
CA LEU A 148 7.27 2.09 21.08
C LEU A 148 8.46 2.24 22.02
N GLN A 149 9.35 3.20 21.74
CA GLN A 149 10.48 3.50 22.61
C GLN A 149 10.05 3.93 24.02
N GLN A 150 8.99 4.74 24.15
CA GLN A 150 8.49 5.17 25.45
C GLN A 150 7.87 4.00 26.24
N TRP A 151 7.04 3.18 25.58
CA TRP A 151 6.45 1.97 26.16
C TRP A 151 7.53 1.00 26.68
N LEU A 152 8.60 0.78 25.89
CA LEU A 152 9.76 -0.01 26.29
C LEU A 152 10.52 0.58 27.49
N ARG A 153 10.69 1.92 27.53
CA ARG A 153 11.33 2.60 28.67
C ARG A 153 10.51 2.45 29.95
N ASN A 154 9.20 2.64 29.89
CA ASN A 154 8.30 2.48 31.04
C ASN A 154 8.44 1.08 31.64
N ARG A 155 8.36 0.03 30.81
CA ARG A 155 8.47 -1.38 31.23
C ARG A 155 9.82 -1.76 31.81
N LYS A 156 10.92 -1.12 31.35
CA LYS A 156 12.24 -1.27 31.98
C LYS A 156 12.30 -0.56 33.33
N GLY A 157 11.73 0.65 33.42
CA GLY A 157 11.67 1.45 34.65
C GLY A 157 10.94 0.72 35.79
N GLU A 158 9.77 0.15 35.51
CA GLU A 158 8.99 -0.64 36.49
C GLU A 158 9.79 -1.81 37.07
N ARG A 159 10.51 -2.56 36.22
CA ARG A 159 11.37 -3.67 36.65
C ARG A 159 12.56 -3.21 37.50
N THR A 160 13.06 -1.98 37.30
CA THR A 160 14.14 -1.41 38.14
C THR A 160 13.66 -0.79 39.45
N GLY A 161 12.37 -0.45 39.58
CA GLY A 161 11.79 0.10 40.82
C GLY A 161 11.57 -0.93 41.93
N MET A 162 11.70 -2.23 41.63
CA MET A 162 11.27 -3.33 42.48
C MET A 162 12.40 -4.35 42.73
N GLY A 163 13.50 -3.91 43.37
CA GLY A 163 14.67 -4.78 43.54
C GLY A 163 15.74 -4.27 44.49
N ASN A 164 15.46 -4.23 45.79
CA ASN A 164 16.51 -4.07 46.80
C ASN A 164 17.10 -5.45 47.13
N ARG A 165 18.41 -5.63 46.89
CA ARG A 165 19.27 -6.79 47.25
C ARG A 165 18.63 -8.19 47.15
N HIS A 166 18.99 -8.94 46.10
CA HIS A 166 19.81 -10.15 46.24
C HIS A 166 20.47 -10.50 44.90
N GLN A 167 21.73 -10.95 44.94
CA GLN A 167 22.44 -11.40 43.73
C GLN A 167 21.88 -12.74 43.27
N GLY A 168 21.39 -12.79 42.03
CA GLY A 168 21.00 -14.01 41.34
C GLY A 168 20.90 -13.74 39.84
N HIS A 169 21.66 -14.49 39.04
CA HIS A 169 21.56 -14.42 37.58
C HIS A 169 20.18 -14.93 37.12
N PHE A 170 19.31 -14.03 36.68
CA PHE A 170 18.22 -14.34 35.75
C PHE A 170 18.20 -13.25 34.67
N GLY A 171 18.46 -13.65 33.42
CA GLY A 171 18.78 -12.74 32.32
C GLY A 171 17.56 -11.96 31.84
N THR A 172 17.54 -10.65 32.09
CA THR A 172 16.53 -9.70 31.56
C THR A 172 16.95 -9.16 30.19
N HIS A 173 17.05 -10.05 29.20
CA HIS A 173 17.40 -9.70 27.82
C HIS A 173 16.25 -9.03 27.04
N VAL A 174 15.80 -7.85 27.48
CA VAL A 174 15.18 -6.87 26.56
C VAL A 174 16.31 -6.06 25.90
N ALA A 175 17.18 -6.80 25.21
CA ALA A 175 18.36 -6.31 24.51
C ALA A 175 18.00 -6.00 23.06
N LEU A 176 17.15 -4.98 22.88
CA LEU A 176 16.88 -4.42 21.55
C LEU A 176 18.16 -3.88 20.95
N THR A 177 18.70 -4.58 19.97
CA THR A 177 19.93 -4.22 19.24
C THR A 177 19.67 -3.11 18.23
N CYS A 178 19.18 -1.96 18.70
CA CYS A 178 19.52 -0.71 18.03
C CYS A 178 20.92 -0.33 18.54
N THR A 179 21.96 -0.63 17.76
CA THR A 179 23.39 -0.61 18.15
C THR A 179 23.97 0.80 18.43
N ALA A 180 23.10 1.78 18.70
CA ALA A 180 23.41 3.16 19.06
C ALA A 180 22.80 3.54 20.43
N LEU A 181 22.70 2.60 21.38
CA LEU A 181 22.07 2.84 22.69
C LEU A 181 22.91 2.45 23.92
N THR A 182 24.22 2.25 23.79
CA THR A 182 25.17 2.38 24.91
C THR A 182 26.43 3.15 24.51
N ARG A 183 26.67 4.24 25.25
CA ARG A 183 27.66 5.31 25.05
C ARG A 183 27.39 6.25 23.87
N ASP A 184 27.52 7.54 24.21
CA ASP A 184 27.54 8.74 23.39
C ASP A 184 26.23 9.13 22.66
N VAL A 185 25.43 9.88 23.44
CA VAL A 185 24.34 10.80 23.05
C VAL A 185 23.03 10.16 22.56
N LEU A 186 21.98 10.30 23.38
CA LEU A 186 20.59 10.29 22.89
C LEU A 186 20.40 11.43 21.88
N MET A 187 20.31 11.09 20.59
CA MET A 187 19.75 11.97 19.55
C MET A 187 18.65 11.27 18.77
N CYS A 188 17.58 10.87 19.45
CA CYS A 188 16.31 11.44 19.01
C CYS A 188 16.33 12.88 19.52
N PHE A 189 16.35 13.86 18.61
CA PHE A 189 16.01 15.23 19.00
C PHE A 189 14.71 15.17 19.79
N SER A 190 14.64 15.90 20.91
CA SER A 190 13.44 15.96 21.72
C SER A 190 12.23 16.15 20.82
N CYS A 191 11.24 15.26 20.92
CA CYS A 191 9.89 15.56 20.48
C CYS A 191 9.25 16.57 21.46
N THR A 192 9.93 17.69 21.71
CA THR A 192 9.24 18.94 21.94
C THR A 192 8.24 19.07 20.81
N ALA A 193 6.95 19.14 21.14
CA ALA A 193 5.96 19.59 20.19
C ALA A 193 6.52 20.87 19.57
N ALA A 194 6.84 20.82 18.27
CA ALA A 194 7.44 21.95 17.60
C ALA A 194 6.37 23.04 17.55
N THR A 195 6.42 23.97 18.49
CA THR A 195 6.10 25.36 18.19
C THR A 195 6.91 25.68 16.95
N ALA A 196 6.22 25.72 15.81
CA ALA A 196 6.88 25.64 14.52
C ALA A 196 7.97 26.71 14.43
N PRO A 197 9.19 26.38 14.01
CA PRO A 197 10.13 27.43 13.63
C PRO A 197 9.45 28.25 12.53
N ALA A 198 9.33 29.55 12.77
CA ALA A 198 8.82 30.47 11.77
C ALA A 198 9.79 30.46 10.58
N GLY A 199 9.42 29.74 9.53
CA GLY A 199 10.24 29.45 8.37
C GLY A 199 10.87 28.05 8.40
N LYS A 200 10.86 27.28 7.31
CA LYS A 200 10.58 27.64 5.91
C LYS A 200 9.53 26.71 5.30
N GLY A 201 8.65 27.28 4.47
CA GLY A 201 7.63 26.53 3.75
C GLY A 201 8.20 25.49 2.79
N GLY A 202 7.33 24.62 2.29
CA GLY A 202 7.68 23.52 1.39
C GLY A 202 8.48 23.96 0.16
N ARG A 203 9.23 23.01 -0.40
CA ARG A 203 10.14 23.17 -1.56
C ARG A 203 9.39 23.39 -2.90
N SER A 204 8.37 24.25 -2.93
CA SER A 204 7.65 24.69 -4.12
C SER A 204 8.05 26.10 -4.57
N TRP A 205 8.65 26.93 -3.68
CA TRP A 205 9.03 28.31 -4.00
C TRP A 205 9.91 28.50 -5.25
N PRO A 206 11.01 27.73 -5.49
CA PRO A 206 11.81 27.92 -6.70
C PRO A 206 11.03 27.55 -7.98
N TYR A 207 10.09 26.60 -7.90
CA TYR A 207 9.23 26.24 -9.03
C TYR A 207 8.15 27.29 -9.29
N LEU A 208 7.55 27.88 -8.25
CA LEU A 208 6.60 29.00 -8.38
C LEU A 208 7.28 30.27 -8.92
N VAL A 209 8.48 30.59 -8.46
CA VAL A 209 9.27 31.71 -9.01
C VAL A 209 9.67 31.42 -10.46
N GLY A 210 10.12 30.21 -10.77
CA GLY A 210 10.41 29.79 -12.15
C GLY A 210 9.19 29.89 -13.08
N PHE A 211 8.02 29.45 -12.61
CA PHE A 211 6.76 29.55 -13.34
C PHE A 211 6.31 31.00 -13.56
N LEU A 212 6.40 31.86 -12.54
CA LEU A 212 6.12 33.29 -12.66
C LEU A 212 7.05 33.99 -13.66
N VAL A 213 8.35 33.72 -13.60
CA VAL A 213 9.32 34.27 -14.56
C VAL A 213 9.02 33.80 -15.98
N ALA A 214 8.71 32.51 -16.17
CA ALA A 214 8.32 31.96 -17.47
C ALA A 214 7.00 32.57 -18.01
N ALA A 215 6.00 32.75 -17.16
CA ALA A 215 4.73 33.37 -17.54
C ALA A 215 4.90 34.86 -17.95
N ILE A 216 5.77 35.60 -17.24
CA ILE A 216 6.10 36.99 -17.56
C ILE A 216 6.88 37.07 -18.88
N THR A 217 7.89 36.22 -19.10
CA THR A 217 8.67 36.25 -20.35
C THR A 217 7.84 35.85 -21.57
N ILE A 218 6.96 34.85 -21.44
CA ILE A 218 6.01 34.47 -22.51
C ILE A 218 5.04 35.64 -22.80
N SER A 219 4.51 36.30 -21.77
CA SER A 219 3.61 37.45 -21.95
C SER A 219 4.30 38.62 -22.69
N ILE A 220 5.55 38.93 -22.34
CA ILE A 220 6.35 39.95 -23.02
C ILE A 220 6.60 39.54 -24.49
N LEU A 221 6.97 38.29 -24.75
CA LEU A 221 7.17 37.77 -26.11
C LEU A 221 5.91 37.88 -26.98
N VAL A 222 4.73 37.57 -26.44
CA VAL A 222 3.46 37.72 -27.16
C VAL A 222 3.17 39.19 -27.49
N VAL A 223 3.41 40.11 -26.55
CA VAL A 223 3.24 41.56 -26.78
C VAL A 223 4.22 42.10 -27.83
N VAL A 224 5.49 41.66 -27.79
CA VAL A 224 6.50 42.03 -28.80
C VAL A 224 6.12 41.46 -30.17
N ALA A 225 5.75 40.19 -30.26
CA ALA A 225 5.30 39.58 -31.51
C ALA A 225 4.06 40.27 -32.09
N ALA A 226 3.09 40.65 -31.26
CA ALA A 226 1.93 41.42 -31.67
C ALA A 226 2.32 42.81 -32.19
N LYS A 227 3.20 43.55 -31.49
CA LYS A 227 3.74 44.85 -31.93
C LYS A 227 4.50 44.73 -33.26
N CYS A 228 5.34 43.71 -33.43
CA CYS A 228 6.04 43.44 -34.69
C CYS A 228 5.08 43.10 -35.83
N LYS A 229 4.04 42.29 -35.58
CA LYS A 229 3.01 41.94 -36.58
C LYS A 229 2.16 43.16 -36.97
N LEU A 230 1.93 44.09 -36.04
CA LEU A 230 1.29 45.38 -36.29
C LEU A 230 2.19 46.31 -37.13
N PHE A 231 3.48 46.39 -36.81
CA PHE A 231 4.47 47.14 -37.60
C PHE A 231 4.60 46.61 -39.03
N HIS A 232 4.62 45.29 -39.21
CA HIS A 232 4.69 44.65 -40.52
C HIS A 232 3.43 44.90 -41.37
N LYS A 233 2.25 45.02 -40.74
CA LYS A 233 1.03 45.47 -41.42
C LYS A 233 1.08 46.95 -41.81
N ASN A 234 1.59 47.83 -40.94
CA ASN A 234 1.74 49.26 -41.28
C ASN A 234 2.72 49.49 -42.44
N PHE A 235 3.86 48.77 -42.47
CA PHE A 235 4.81 48.90 -43.58
C PHE A 235 4.28 48.38 -44.93
N ALA A 236 3.38 47.38 -44.91
CA ALA A 236 2.74 46.89 -46.14
C ALA A 236 1.82 47.93 -46.81
N SER A 237 1.34 48.94 -46.07
CA SER A 237 0.47 50.00 -46.59
C SER A 237 1.22 51.13 -47.33
N TYR A 238 2.56 51.17 -47.25
CA TYR A 238 3.37 52.30 -47.76
C TYR A 238 4.13 52.04 -49.08
N ARG A 239 3.86 50.93 -49.79
CA ARG A 239 4.36 50.76 -51.17
C ARG A 239 3.44 51.40 -52.22
N HIS A 240 3.71 52.67 -52.46
CA HIS A 240 3.54 53.46 -53.69
C HIS A 240 2.42 53.07 -54.69
N ARG A 241 1.48 54.02 -54.89
CA ARG A 241 0.74 54.15 -56.15
C ARG A 241 1.71 54.40 -57.32
N PRO A 242 1.61 53.67 -58.44
CA PRO A 242 2.10 54.14 -59.73
C PRO A 242 1.23 55.30 -60.25
N LEU A 243 1.86 56.26 -60.92
CA LEU A 243 1.17 57.27 -61.74
C LEU A 243 0.76 56.66 -63.09
N PRO A 244 -0.24 57.22 -63.80
CA PRO A 244 -0.73 56.65 -65.05
C PRO A 244 0.10 57.11 -66.24
N ASP A 245 0.68 56.17 -66.98
CA ASP A 245 1.17 56.39 -68.34
C ASP A 245 0.19 55.85 -69.38
N THR A 246 0.30 56.36 -70.61
CA THR A 246 -0.82 56.45 -71.56
C THR A 246 -0.59 55.66 -72.85
N SER A 247 -1.70 55.33 -73.53
CA SER A 247 -1.78 54.76 -74.90
C SER A 247 -1.25 53.31 -75.05
N SER A 248 -1.67 52.48 -76.02
CA SER A 248 -2.70 52.60 -77.08
C SER A 248 -2.96 51.20 -77.69
N ILE A 249 -4.22 50.87 -78.08
CA ILE A 249 -4.63 49.83 -79.08
C ILE A 249 -4.15 48.36 -78.83
N GLY A 250 -4.94 47.29 -79.00
CA GLY A 250 -6.35 47.11 -79.41
C GLY A 250 -6.60 45.67 -79.90
N GLY A 251 -7.86 45.19 -79.84
CA GLY A 251 -8.32 43.88 -80.36
C GLY A 251 -7.88 42.63 -79.55
N SER A 252 -8.57 41.50 -79.43
CA SER A 252 -9.90 40.93 -79.80
C SER A 252 -9.70 39.51 -80.34
N HIS A 253 -10.43 38.51 -79.82
CA HIS A 253 -10.61 37.16 -80.42
C HIS A 253 -9.32 36.29 -80.59
N MET A 254 -9.38 34.98 -80.85
CA MET A 254 -10.21 33.83 -80.43
C MET A 254 -9.45 32.56 -80.90
N GLU A 255 -9.75 31.38 -80.31
CA GLU A 255 -9.48 30.05 -80.92
C GLU A 255 -7.98 29.70 -81.21
N GLU A 256 -7.55 28.47 -81.53
CA GLU A 256 -7.99 27.09 -81.21
C GLU A 256 -6.87 26.13 -81.73
N SER A 257 -6.79 24.88 -81.25
CA SER A 257 -6.10 23.73 -81.89
C SER A 257 -4.54 23.78 -81.99
N THR A 258 -3.78 22.69 -82.20
CA THR A 258 -3.93 21.22 -82.01
C THR A 258 -2.54 20.58 -82.16
N SER A 259 -2.30 19.41 -81.54
CA SER A 259 -1.36 18.33 -81.99
C SER A 259 0.14 18.72 -82.15
N TRP A 260 1.14 17.85 -82.02
CA TRP A 260 1.27 16.46 -82.48
C TRP A 260 2.17 15.62 -81.58
N ASP A 261 1.89 14.31 -81.57
CA ASP A 261 2.66 13.27 -80.91
C ASP A 261 4.07 13.06 -81.51
N ARG A 262 4.98 12.52 -80.69
CA ARG A 262 5.93 11.51 -81.19
C ARG A 262 6.36 10.50 -80.12
N ASP A 263 6.40 9.25 -80.55
CA ASP A 263 6.27 8.05 -79.73
C ASP A 263 7.60 7.27 -79.58
N THR A 264 7.54 6.13 -78.86
CA THR A 264 8.56 5.03 -78.73
C THR A 264 9.76 5.28 -77.78
N SER A 265 10.21 4.35 -76.91
CA SER A 265 9.74 3.01 -76.46
C SER A 265 10.52 2.61 -75.17
N GLY A 266 10.21 1.58 -74.35
CA GLY A 266 9.08 0.62 -74.33
C GLY A 266 9.51 -0.84 -74.07
N ARG A 267 9.56 -1.35 -72.81
CA ARG A 267 9.84 -2.77 -72.50
C ARG A 267 9.33 -3.27 -71.12
N GLY A 268 8.55 -4.36 -71.11
CA GLY A 268 8.19 -5.21 -69.94
C GLY A 268 7.25 -4.56 -68.89
N GLY A 269 6.07 -5.08 -68.52
CA GLY A 269 5.69 -6.49 -68.31
C GLY A 269 6.00 -6.88 -66.85
N SER A 270 5.07 -7.27 -65.97
CA SER A 270 3.68 -7.77 -66.15
C SER A 270 2.82 -7.53 -64.89
N GLU A 271 1.50 -7.42 -65.08
CA GLU A 271 0.34 -7.94 -64.27
C GLU A 271 0.44 -8.01 -62.71
N SER A 272 -0.59 -7.71 -61.90
CA SER A 272 -2.03 -7.57 -62.15
C SER A 272 -2.76 -6.63 -61.16
N LEU A 273 -3.79 -5.95 -61.68
CA LEU A 273 -4.85 -5.18 -60.97
C LEU A 273 -5.95 -6.13 -60.37
N PRO A 274 -7.05 -5.69 -59.70
CA PRO A 274 -7.55 -4.32 -59.53
C PRO A 274 -8.09 -3.91 -58.13
N MET A 275 -8.33 -2.60 -58.00
CA MET A 275 -9.28 -1.90 -57.09
C MET A 275 -10.75 -2.08 -57.64
N PRO A 276 -11.84 -1.37 -57.24
CA PRO A 276 -11.98 -0.19 -56.35
C PRO A 276 -13.26 -0.08 -55.47
N ASN A 277 -13.34 1.02 -54.69
CA ASN A 277 -14.54 1.80 -54.29
C ASN A 277 -15.70 1.10 -53.53
N ALA A 278 -16.59 1.80 -52.83
CA ALA A 278 -16.61 3.10 -52.13
C ALA A 278 -17.91 3.14 -51.28
N GLY A 279 -17.97 3.87 -50.17
CA GLY A 279 -19.20 3.96 -49.38
C GLY A 279 -19.09 4.84 -48.14
N LEU A 280 -19.89 5.91 -48.11
CA LEU A 280 -20.03 6.90 -47.04
C LEU A 280 -21.19 6.50 -46.08
N HIS A 281 -21.12 6.99 -44.82
CA HIS A 281 -22.14 7.08 -43.74
C HIS A 281 -21.62 6.44 -42.43
N THR A 282 -21.28 7.20 -41.38
CA THR A 282 -22.15 7.88 -40.38
C THR A 282 -23.17 6.95 -39.71
N GLU A 283 -22.95 6.63 -38.44
CA GLU A 283 -23.88 6.90 -37.34
C GLU A 283 -23.21 6.59 -35.98
N ASP A 284 -23.69 7.27 -34.93
CA ASP A 284 -23.23 7.11 -33.55
C ASP A 284 -23.91 5.89 -32.89
N ASP A 285 -23.27 5.26 -31.88
CA ASP A 285 -23.88 4.15 -31.12
C ASP A 285 -23.62 4.34 -29.62
N ASP A 286 -24.69 4.65 -28.88
CA ASP A 286 -24.74 4.98 -27.46
C ASP A 286 -25.19 3.80 -26.60
N GLY A 287 -24.30 2.82 -26.45
CA GLY A 287 -24.53 1.59 -25.68
C GLY A 287 -24.71 1.81 -24.16
N PHE A 288 -25.96 2.00 -23.73
CA PHE A 288 -26.42 1.79 -22.36
C PHE A 288 -26.08 0.37 -21.85
N ILE A 289 -25.77 0.23 -20.56
CA ILE A 289 -25.86 -1.05 -19.84
C ILE A 289 -26.94 -0.91 -18.77
N GLU A 290 -27.97 -1.75 -18.86
CA GLU A 290 -29.12 -1.76 -17.95
C GLU A 290 -28.76 -2.36 -16.57
N ASP A 291 -29.29 -1.74 -15.52
CA ASP A 291 -29.47 -2.40 -14.23
C ASP A 291 -30.45 -3.57 -14.38
N ASN A 292 -30.15 -4.72 -13.77
CA ASN A 292 -31.16 -5.77 -13.61
C ASN A 292 -31.26 -6.27 -12.16
N TYR A 293 -32.46 -6.12 -11.62
CA TYR A 293 -32.85 -6.40 -10.24
C TYR A 293 -32.86 -7.91 -9.93
N ILE A 294 -32.36 -8.30 -8.75
CA ILE A 294 -32.87 -9.49 -8.03
C ILE A 294 -32.97 -9.17 -6.52
N GLN A 295 -34.21 -9.17 -6.02
CA GLN A 295 -34.62 -9.25 -4.61
C GLN A 295 -36.06 -9.82 -4.58
N PRO A 296 -36.55 -10.34 -3.44
CA PRO A 296 -36.05 -11.47 -2.68
C PRO A 296 -37.12 -12.60 -2.65
N SER A 297 -36.83 -13.75 -2.03
CA SER A 297 -37.87 -14.75 -1.71
C SER A 297 -37.88 -15.08 -0.21
N GLU A 298 -39.02 -14.86 0.43
CA GLU A 298 -39.34 -15.31 1.78
C GLU A 298 -40.13 -16.65 1.76
N GLN A 299 -40.25 -17.25 2.95
CA GLN A 299 -41.30 -18.16 3.44
C GLN A 299 -41.15 -19.70 3.31
N LEU A 300 -40.80 -20.29 4.46
CA LEU A 300 -41.55 -21.29 5.26
C LEU A 300 -41.86 -22.72 4.73
N GLN A 301 -41.43 -23.73 5.51
CA GLN A 301 -42.24 -24.75 6.22
C GLN A 301 -41.29 -25.51 7.20
N GLU A 302 -41.56 -25.62 8.51
CA GLU A 302 -42.47 -26.56 9.22
C GLU A 302 -42.03 -28.05 9.17
N GLU A 303 -41.27 -28.49 10.19
CA GLU A 303 -41.67 -29.49 11.21
C GLU A 303 -40.74 -29.41 12.45
#